data_AF-A0A963NL71-F1
#
_entry.id   AF-A0A963NL71-F1
#
_cell.length_a   1.000
_cell.length_b   1.000
_cell.length_c   1.000
_cell.angle_alpha   90.00
_cell.angle_beta   90.00
_cell.angle_gamma   90.00
#
_symmetry.space_group_name_H-M   'P 1'
#
loop_
_entity.id
_entity.type
_entity.pdbx_description
1 polymer ?
#
loop_
_entity_poly.entity_id
_entity_poly.type
_entity_poly.pdbx_seq_one_letter_code
_entity_poly.pdbx_strand_id
1 'polypeptide(L)'
;TAGQVTGNEKTSKQQLASMQHAVDASGRVLRDNVWGPQDEDATRRDFTLNAMYYDPERQIVVDYHKGIQDAKKKLLRMIGDPATRYREDPVRIIRAVRFVAKLSSLGFTLEPKTAAPLVQSQQLLADVPQSRMFDEMLKLLQTGHAIATIEQLKKLGMASGIYPLLDVVVQRADTAFVRAALTDTDRRVGEGKPVAPSFLLACVLWEDVRNGWAERMNRREHSFPALQDAIDDVFNQRIGDVSGRGKLAADMREIWVMQPRFEKRAGRVPESMVAQLRFRAGFDFMRLRADVGEVDEALADWWQQFSTADEAERYDLMEQVREEQKSRSRSAQPVVRRVPRAAPADPRGRLLEEGLDAPPGAENPSEGSAPKKRRRRRRKPGGGGAEGGSASAAAE
;
A
#
# COMPACT_ATOMS: atom_id res chain seq x y z
N THR A 1 -2.91 -46.48 1.20
CA THR A 1 -1.49 -46.38 0.78
C THR A 1 -1.32 -45.05 0.07
N ALA A 2 -0.37 -44.21 0.50
CA ALA A 2 -0.12 -42.92 -0.13
C ALA A 2 0.33 -43.09 -1.58
N GLY A 3 -0.35 -42.45 -2.54
CA GLY A 3 0.12 -42.40 -3.91
C GLY A 3 1.20 -41.33 -4.05
N GLN A 4 2.41 -41.70 -4.49
CA GLN A 4 3.43 -40.72 -4.86
C GLN A 4 3.10 -40.13 -6.23
N VAL A 5 3.11 -38.81 -6.33
CA VAL A 5 2.86 -38.08 -7.59
C VAL A 5 4.08 -37.25 -7.94
N THR A 6 4.55 -37.35 -9.18
CA THR A 6 5.58 -36.48 -9.73
C THR A 6 4.97 -35.15 -10.18
N GLY A 7 5.31 -34.05 -9.50
CA GLY A 7 4.86 -32.69 -9.83
C GLY A 7 4.14 -31.96 -8.68
N ASN A 8 3.56 -30.79 -8.97
CA ASN A 8 2.81 -29.98 -8.01
C ASN A 8 1.28 -30.04 -8.26
N GLU A 9 0.50 -29.41 -7.37
CA GLU A 9 -0.98 -29.37 -7.48
C GLU A 9 -1.50 -28.86 -8.84
N LYS A 10 -0.73 -28.00 -9.54
CA LYS A 10 -1.12 -27.45 -10.84
C LYS A 10 -0.79 -28.38 -12.00
N THR A 11 0.39 -29.01 -11.99
CA THR A 11 0.83 -29.90 -13.07
C THR A 11 0.17 -31.27 -13.03
N SER A 12 -0.21 -31.73 -11.83
CA SER A 12 -0.70 -33.10 -11.63
C SER A 12 -2.20 -33.14 -11.27
N LYS A 13 -2.95 -32.08 -11.60
CA LYS A 13 -4.35 -31.86 -11.20
C LYS A 13 -5.29 -33.01 -11.61
N GLN A 14 -5.08 -33.61 -12.78
CA GLN A 14 -5.85 -34.77 -13.26
C GLN A 14 -5.49 -36.07 -12.55
N GLN A 15 -4.20 -36.29 -12.24
CA GLN A 15 -3.74 -37.48 -11.49
C GLN A 15 -4.14 -37.42 -10.02
N LEU A 16 -4.14 -36.22 -9.43
CA LEU A 16 -4.56 -35.98 -8.06
C LEU A 16 -6.08 -36.18 -7.89
N ALA A 17 -6.88 -35.98 -8.95
CA ALA A 17 -8.34 -36.00 -8.88
C ALA A 17 -8.93 -37.32 -8.33
N SER A 18 -8.30 -38.45 -8.62
CA SER A 18 -8.72 -39.80 -8.20
C SER A 18 -8.06 -40.29 -6.89
N MET A 19 -7.08 -39.55 -6.34
CA MET A 19 -6.35 -39.96 -5.13
C MET A 19 -6.98 -39.37 -3.86
N GLN A 20 -7.17 -40.23 -2.84
CA GLN A 20 -7.64 -39.84 -1.50
C GLN A 20 -6.50 -39.32 -0.61
N HIS A 21 -5.31 -39.90 -0.75
CA HIS A 21 -4.09 -39.49 -0.06
C HIS A 21 -2.92 -39.46 -1.06
N ALA A 22 -2.35 -38.30 -1.30
CA ALA A 22 -1.28 -38.08 -2.27
C ALA A 22 -0.16 -37.24 -1.66
N VAL A 23 1.08 -37.68 -1.88
CA VAL A 23 2.29 -36.97 -1.47
C VAL A 23 3.17 -36.74 -2.69
N ASP A 24 3.90 -35.63 -2.72
CA ASP A 24 4.89 -35.39 -3.78
C ASP A 24 6.22 -36.12 -3.49
N ALA A 25 7.17 -36.00 -4.42
CA ALA A 25 8.50 -36.59 -4.29
C ALA A 25 9.33 -36.03 -3.11
N SER A 26 8.96 -34.85 -2.59
CA SER A 26 9.59 -34.23 -1.42
C SER A 26 8.95 -34.65 -0.08
N GLY A 27 7.86 -35.43 -0.13
CA GLY A 27 7.09 -35.86 1.04
C GLY A 27 6.02 -34.87 1.49
N ARG A 28 5.73 -33.84 0.68
CA ARG A 28 4.67 -32.87 0.96
C ARG A 28 3.31 -33.48 0.66
N VAL A 29 2.35 -33.24 1.54
CA VAL A 29 0.97 -33.71 1.35
C VAL A 29 0.26 -32.82 0.32
N LEU A 30 -0.16 -33.42 -0.79
CA LEU A 30 -0.91 -32.78 -1.87
C LEU A 30 -2.43 -32.98 -1.73
N ARG A 31 -2.86 -34.11 -1.16
CA ARG A 31 -4.25 -34.40 -0.80
C ARG A 31 -4.29 -35.33 0.42
N ASP A 32 -5.20 -35.05 1.36
CA ASP A 32 -5.51 -35.93 2.48
C ASP A 32 -7.00 -35.84 2.85
N ASN A 33 -7.86 -36.52 2.08
CA ASN A 33 -9.31 -36.59 2.32
C ASN A 33 -9.72 -37.90 3.00
N VAL A 34 -8.92 -38.38 3.96
CA VAL A 34 -9.19 -39.60 4.72
C VAL A 34 -9.81 -39.24 6.07
N TRP A 35 -11.01 -39.74 6.34
CA TRP A 35 -11.71 -39.57 7.61
C TRP A 35 -11.36 -40.73 8.54
N GLY A 36 -11.27 -40.46 9.85
CA GLY A 36 -10.85 -41.45 10.84
C GLY A 36 -11.38 -41.12 12.24
N PRO A 37 -11.08 -41.96 13.24
CA PRO A 37 -11.41 -41.71 14.63
C PRO A 37 -10.72 -40.44 15.18
N GLN A 38 -11.23 -39.96 16.32
CA GLN A 38 -10.86 -38.66 16.89
C GLN A 38 -9.37 -38.53 17.23
N ASP A 39 -8.75 -39.61 17.70
CA ASP A 39 -7.32 -39.68 18.02
C ASP A 39 -6.42 -39.59 16.77
N GLU A 40 -6.87 -40.13 15.63
CA GLU A 40 -6.20 -39.97 14.35
C GLU A 40 -6.33 -38.52 13.80
N ASP A 41 -7.46 -37.85 14.00
CA ASP A 41 -7.60 -36.41 13.71
C ASP A 41 -6.68 -35.57 14.61
N ALA A 42 -6.63 -35.89 15.91
CA ALA A 42 -5.80 -35.18 16.88
C ALA A 42 -4.32 -35.19 16.48
N THR A 43 -3.83 -36.32 15.97
CA THR A 43 -2.44 -36.51 15.54
C THR A 43 -2.09 -35.65 14.32
N ARG A 44 -3.06 -35.38 13.44
CA ARG A 44 -2.88 -34.57 12.22
C ARG A 44 -2.87 -33.06 12.48
N ARG A 45 -3.25 -32.62 13.68
CA ARG A 45 -3.17 -31.20 14.08
C ARG A 45 -1.74 -30.77 14.36
N ASP A 46 -1.52 -29.46 14.38
CA ASP A 46 -0.15 -28.93 14.43
C ASP A 46 0.42 -28.88 15.85
N PHE A 47 -0.37 -28.39 16.82
CA PHE A 47 0.09 -28.10 18.17
C PHE A 47 -0.78 -28.79 19.22
N THR A 48 -0.16 -29.21 20.32
CA THR A 48 -0.84 -29.93 21.43
C THR A 48 -2.02 -29.14 21.98
N LEU A 49 -1.86 -27.82 22.16
CA LEU A 49 -2.91 -26.88 22.60
C LEU A 49 -4.14 -26.85 21.69
N ASN A 50 -3.95 -27.04 20.37
CA ASN A 50 -5.03 -26.94 19.38
C ASN A 50 -5.66 -28.31 19.07
N ALA A 51 -5.22 -29.38 19.74
CA ALA A 51 -5.64 -30.76 19.52
C ALA A 51 -6.42 -31.36 20.70
N MET A 52 -7.03 -30.51 21.52
CA MET A 52 -7.98 -30.91 22.56
C MET A 52 -9.40 -30.83 22.01
N TYR A 53 -10.25 -31.73 22.50
CA TYR A 53 -11.68 -31.78 22.14
C TYR A 53 -12.52 -31.60 23.40
N TYR A 54 -13.68 -30.97 23.24
CA TYR A 54 -14.64 -30.79 24.32
C TYR A 54 -15.97 -31.42 23.92
N ASP A 55 -16.45 -32.33 24.75
CA ASP A 55 -17.80 -32.89 24.66
C ASP A 55 -18.73 -32.01 25.52
N PRO A 56 -19.65 -31.23 24.94
CA PRO A 56 -20.53 -30.34 25.68
C PRO A 56 -21.66 -31.09 26.43
N GLU A 57 -22.00 -32.31 26.02
CA GLU A 57 -23.04 -33.12 26.67
C GLU A 57 -22.49 -33.76 27.94
N ARG A 58 -21.29 -34.35 27.84
CA ARG A 58 -20.61 -35.01 28.98
C ARG A 58 -19.76 -34.05 29.79
N GLN A 59 -19.52 -32.85 29.27
CA GLN A 59 -18.63 -31.83 29.83
C GLN A 59 -17.19 -32.34 30.04
N ILE A 60 -16.72 -33.22 29.14
CA ILE A 60 -15.39 -33.83 29.22
C ILE A 60 -14.47 -33.15 28.21
N VAL A 61 -13.25 -32.83 28.66
CA VAL A 61 -12.14 -32.45 27.77
C VAL A 61 -11.30 -33.68 27.49
N VAL A 62 -11.14 -34.01 26.20
CA VAL A 62 -10.29 -35.11 25.73
C VAL A 62 -8.97 -34.53 25.24
N ASP A 63 -7.86 -34.98 25.83
CA ASP A 63 -6.50 -34.52 25.54
C ASP A 63 -5.58 -35.70 25.24
N TYR A 64 -5.38 -36.01 23.96
CA TYR A 64 -4.52 -37.10 23.49
C TYR A 64 -3.03 -36.77 23.55
N HIS A 65 -2.66 -35.48 23.51
CA HIS A 65 -1.28 -35.03 23.30
C HIS A 65 -0.73 -34.19 24.44
N LYS A 66 -1.36 -34.22 25.62
CA LYS A 66 -0.95 -33.50 26.83
C LYS A 66 -0.99 -31.97 26.65
N GLY A 67 -1.90 -31.47 25.82
CA GLY A 67 -2.16 -30.04 25.62
C GLY A 67 -2.48 -29.29 26.91
N ILE A 68 -3.17 -29.91 27.87
CA ILE A 68 -3.44 -29.31 29.19
C ILE A 68 -2.15 -29.07 29.97
N GLN A 69 -1.21 -30.01 29.91
CA GLN A 69 0.08 -29.88 30.60
C GLN A 69 0.94 -28.79 29.95
N ASP A 70 0.98 -28.75 28.63
CA ASP A 70 1.70 -27.72 27.87
C ASP A 70 1.07 -26.32 28.08
N ALA A 71 -0.26 -26.22 28.17
CA ALA A 71 -0.96 -24.97 28.51
C ALA A 71 -0.57 -24.47 29.91
N LYS A 72 -0.54 -25.34 30.92
CA LYS A 72 -0.09 -24.99 32.27
C LYS A 72 1.37 -24.53 32.30
N LYS A 73 2.22 -25.13 31.45
CA LYS A 73 3.63 -24.75 31.29
C LYS A 73 3.85 -23.55 30.35
N LYS A 74 2.77 -23.02 29.73
CA LYS A 74 2.83 -21.97 28.72
C LYS A 74 3.80 -22.31 27.58
N LEU A 75 3.68 -23.51 27.06
CA LEU A 75 4.59 -24.05 26.05
C LEU A 75 3.83 -24.39 24.76
N LEU A 76 4.23 -23.79 23.64
CA LEU A 76 3.73 -24.19 22.32
C LEU A 76 4.58 -25.35 21.79
N ARG A 77 3.99 -26.53 21.72
CA ARG A 77 4.65 -27.79 21.29
C ARG A 77 3.97 -28.34 20.04
N MET A 78 4.77 -28.70 19.04
CA MET A 78 4.28 -29.38 17.84
C MET A 78 3.98 -30.86 18.11
N ILE A 79 2.94 -31.39 17.48
CA ILE A 79 2.58 -32.81 17.55
C ILE A 79 3.45 -33.60 16.57
N GLY A 80 4.07 -34.69 17.04
CA GLY A 80 4.98 -35.51 16.21
C GLY A 80 6.38 -34.90 16.09
N ASP A 81 7.13 -35.34 15.07
CA ASP A 81 8.48 -34.84 14.80
C ASP A 81 8.45 -33.52 13.99
N PRO A 82 8.94 -32.39 14.54
CA PRO A 82 8.81 -31.09 13.88
C PRO A 82 9.42 -31.03 12.47
N ALA A 83 10.60 -31.61 12.26
CA ALA A 83 11.27 -31.59 10.95
C ALA A 83 10.47 -32.35 9.88
N THR A 84 9.80 -33.44 10.24
CA THR A 84 8.90 -34.18 9.36
C THR A 84 7.63 -33.38 9.08
N ARG A 85 7.01 -32.81 10.11
CA ARG A 85 5.78 -32.02 9.96
C ARG A 85 5.97 -30.76 9.11
N TYR A 86 7.14 -30.11 9.19
CA TYR A 86 7.46 -28.96 8.33
C TYR A 86 7.67 -29.36 6.86
N ARG A 87 8.15 -30.57 6.58
CA ARG A 87 8.25 -31.09 5.21
C ARG A 87 6.89 -31.44 4.61
N GLU A 88 6.04 -32.08 5.40
CA GLU A 88 4.66 -32.41 5.00
C GLU A 88 3.84 -31.17 4.64
N ASP A 89 3.90 -30.12 5.47
CA ASP A 89 3.26 -28.84 5.22
C ASP A 89 4.13 -27.67 5.73
N PRO A 90 4.89 -27.00 4.84
CA PRO A 90 5.78 -25.91 5.21
C PRO A 90 5.06 -24.72 5.86
N VAL A 91 3.76 -24.53 5.60
CA VAL A 91 2.97 -23.45 6.23
C VAL A 91 2.88 -23.61 7.76
N ARG A 92 3.13 -24.81 8.30
CA ARG A 92 3.24 -25.01 9.75
C ARG A 92 4.36 -24.19 10.40
N ILE A 93 5.40 -23.82 9.65
CA ILE A 93 6.46 -22.90 10.09
C ILE A 93 5.85 -21.53 10.41
N ILE A 94 5.11 -20.96 9.45
CA ILE A 94 4.42 -19.68 9.60
C ILE A 94 3.41 -19.73 10.76
N ARG A 95 2.68 -20.84 10.87
CA ARG A 95 1.72 -21.05 11.96
C ARG A 95 2.40 -21.08 13.33
N ALA A 96 3.56 -21.72 13.45
CA ALA A 96 4.32 -21.76 14.71
C ALA A 96 4.70 -20.36 15.18
N VAL A 97 5.25 -19.55 14.26
CA VAL A 97 5.57 -18.14 14.55
C VAL A 97 4.32 -17.35 14.95
N ARG A 98 3.23 -17.49 14.18
CA ARG A 98 1.97 -16.78 14.45
C ARG A 98 1.40 -17.12 15.82
N PHE A 99 1.35 -18.41 16.18
CA PHE A 99 0.77 -18.84 17.44
C PHE A 99 1.62 -18.46 18.65
N VAL A 100 2.94 -18.58 18.57
CA VAL A 100 3.79 -18.15 19.69
C VAL A 100 3.75 -16.63 19.86
N ALA A 101 3.68 -15.85 18.77
CA ALA A 101 3.48 -14.41 18.83
C ALA A 101 2.13 -14.04 19.44
N LYS A 102 1.03 -14.67 19.00
CA LYS A 102 -0.31 -14.47 19.54
C LYS A 102 -0.40 -14.76 21.04
N LEU A 103 0.27 -15.82 21.50
CA LEU A 103 0.20 -16.25 22.90
C LEU A 103 1.31 -15.63 23.76
N SER A 104 2.18 -14.80 23.19
CA SER A 104 3.32 -14.19 23.89
C SER A 104 2.89 -13.33 25.09
N SER A 105 1.79 -12.58 24.96
CA SER A 105 1.23 -11.76 26.04
C SER A 105 0.73 -12.60 27.24
N LEU A 106 0.41 -13.87 27.01
CA LEU A 106 0.04 -14.82 28.06
C LEU A 106 1.27 -15.51 28.68
N GLY A 107 2.47 -15.22 28.17
CA GLY A 107 3.74 -15.80 28.59
C GLY A 107 4.09 -17.12 27.91
N PHE A 108 3.50 -17.42 26.76
CA PHE A 108 3.84 -18.64 26.03
C PHE A 108 5.20 -18.54 25.34
N THR A 109 5.91 -19.67 25.30
CA THR A 109 7.18 -19.82 24.59
C THR A 109 7.12 -21.03 23.67
N LEU A 110 7.93 -21.03 22.60
CA LEU A 110 8.03 -22.17 21.71
C LEU A 110 8.92 -23.24 22.34
N GLU A 111 8.50 -24.50 22.29
CA GLU A 111 9.32 -25.62 22.76
C GLU A 111 10.65 -25.68 21.99
N PRO A 112 11.81 -25.87 22.66
CA PRO A 112 13.11 -25.96 21.99
C PRO A 112 13.18 -26.97 20.84
N LYS A 113 12.56 -28.15 20.98
CA LYS A 113 12.52 -29.16 19.91
C LYS A 113 11.67 -28.72 18.72
N THR A 114 10.55 -28.06 18.98
CA THR A 114 9.71 -27.45 17.95
C THR A 114 10.44 -26.28 17.26
N ALA A 115 11.24 -25.50 17.99
CA ALA A 115 11.97 -24.36 17.45
C ALA A 115 13.18 -24.76 16.60
N ALA A 116 13.89 -25.83 16.98
CA ALA A 116 15.20 -26.17 16.41
C ALA A 116 15.24 -26.30 14.87
N PRO A 117 14.26 -26.95 14.18
CA PRO A 117 14.32 -27.08 12.73
C PRO A 117 13.72 -25.90 11.97
N LEU A 118 13.16 -24.87 12.62
CA LEU A 118 12.43 -23.80 11.93
C LEU A 118 13.27 -23.08 10.86
N VAL A 119 14.48 -22.64 11.23
CA VAL A 119 15.36 -21.87 10.33
C VAL A 119 15.83 -22.73 9.16
N GLN A 120 16.19 -23.99 9.42
CA GLN A 120 16.64 -24.91 8.37
C GLN A 120 15.49 -25.29 7.42
N SER A 121 14.28 -25.46 7.94
CA SER A 121 13.08 -25.78 7.17
C SER A 121 12.52 -24.59 6.40
N GLN A 122 13.02 -23.38 6.62
CA GLN A 122 12.52 -22.17 5.96
C GLN A 122 12.58 -22.26 4.42
N GLN A 123 13.59 -22.92 3.87
CA GLN A 123 13.76 -23.09 2.43
C GLN A 123 12.57 -23.81 1.77
N LEU A 124 11.87 -24.67 2.53
CA LEU A 124 10.68 -25.39 2.06
C LEU A 124 9.51 -24.46 1.73
N LEU A 125 9.52 -23.22 2.23
CA LEU A 125 8.48 -22.23 1.93
C LEU A 125 8.51 -21.77 0.47
N ALA A 126 9.65 -21.91 -0.22
CA ALA A 126 9.77 -21.58 -1.64
C ALA A 126 8.86 -22.45 -2.53
N ASP A 127 8.56 -23.68 -2.11
CA ASP A 127 7.71 -24.62 -2.83
C ASP A 127 6.21 -24.35 -2.61
N VAL A 128 5.86 -23.47 -1.66
CA VAL A 128 4.46 -23.14 -1.36
C VAL A 128 3.92 -22.16 -2.41
N PRO A 129 2.71 -22.40 -2.96
CA PRO A 129 2.09 -21.47 -3.89
C PRO A 129 2.02 -20.04 -3.35
N GLN A 130 2.40 -19.07 -4.17
CA GLN A 130 2.49 -17.65 -3.77
C GLN A 130 1.17 -17.10 -3.21
N SER A 131 0.01 -17.54 -3.71
CA SER A 131 -1.29 -17.15 -3.16
C SER A 131 -1.49 -17.64 -1.72
N ARG A 132 -1.07 -18.88 -1.42
CA ARG A 132 -1.15 -19.44 -0.06
C ARG A 132 -0.17 -18.73 0.87
N MET A 133 1.04 -18.40 0.39
CA MET A 133 2.00 -17.60 1.15
C MET A 133 1.48 -16.20 1.45
N PHE A 134 0.81 -15.56 0.49
CA PHE A 134 0.18 -14.26 0.67
C PHE A 134 -0.92 -14.30 1.75
N ASP A 135 -1.80 -15.30 1.71
CA ASP A 135 -2.85 -15.48 2.73
C ASP A 135 -2.26 -15.69 4.14
N GLU A 136 -1.18 -16.46 4.25
CA GLU A 136 -0.51 -16.71 5.53
C GLU A 136 0.25 -15.48 6.04
N MET A 137 0.85 -14.69 5.15
CA MET A 137 1.41 -13.38 5.49
C MET A 137 0.33 -12.43 6.03
N LEU A 138 -0.85 -12.38 5.40
CA LEU A 138 -1.95 -11.56 5.93
C LEU A 138 -2.39 -12.04 7.31
N LYS A 139 -2.50 -13.36 7.53
CA LYS A 139 -2.82 -13.91 8.87
C LYS A 139 -1.75 -13.60 9.92
N LEU A 140 -0.48 -13.53 9.54
CA LEU A 140 0.59 -13.10 10.45
C LEU A 140 0.41 -11.65 10.91
N LEU A 141 0.04 -10.77 9.98
CA LEU A 141 0.05 -9.32 10.23
C LEU A 141 -1.31 -8.74 10.65
N GLN A 142 -2.42 -9.45 10.45
CA GLN A 142 -3.78 -8.91 10.63
C GLN A 142 -4.60 -9.65 11.68
N THR A 143 -3.94 -10.36 12.60
CA THR A 143 -4.61 -11.11 13.67
C THR A 143 -4.45 -10.47 15.06
N GLY A 144 -4.07 -9.19 15.12
CA GLY A 144 -4.00 -8.43 16.37
C GLY A 144 -2.67 -8.52 17.11
N HIS A 145 -1.66 -9.10 16.48
CA HIS A 145 -0.35 -9.39 17.09
C HIS A 145 0.80 -9.19 16.08
N ALA A 146 0.69 -8.23 15.17
CA ALA A 146 1.66 -7.96 14.11
C ALA A 146 3.02 -7.56 14.67
N ILE A 147 3.04 -6.66 15.67
CA ILE A 147 4.29 -6.23 16.32
C ILE A 147 5.00 -7.42 16.97
N ALA A 148 4.26 -8.18 17.81
CA ALA A 148 4.79 -9.37 18.45
C ALA A 148 5.26 -10.44 17.44
N THR A 149 4.57 -10.55 16.30
CA THR A 149 4.94 -11.46 15.22
C THR A 149 6.28 -11.06 14.60
N ILE A 150 6.49 -9.78 14.33
CA ILE A 150 7.74 -9.29 13.76
C ILE A 150 8.90 -9.46 14.74
N GLU A 151 8.69 -9.15 16.02
CA GLU A 151 9.69 -9.40 17.08
C GLU A 151 10.05 -10.89 17.17
N GLN A 152 9.04 -11.76 17.08
CA GLN A 152 9.26 -13.20 17.10
C GLN A 152 10.02 -13.70 15.87
N LEU A 153 9.71 -13.19 14.67
CA LEU A 153 10.47 -13.50 13.45
C LEU A 153 11.95 -13.12 13.62
N LYS A 154 12.22 -11.91 14.13
CA LYS A 154 13.58 -11.45 14.42
C LYS A 154 14.28 -12.35 15.45
N LYS A 155 13.60 -12.68 16.56
CA LYS A 155 14.14 -13.54 17.64
C LYS A 155 14.49 -14.95 17.17
N LEU A 156 13.72 -15.50 16.23
CA LEU A 156 13.94 -16.83 15.66
C LEU A 156 14.99 -16.84 14.52
N GLY A 157 15.53 -15.68 14.13
CA GLY A 157 16.44 -15.58 12.98
C GLY A 157 15.74 -15.74 11.62
N MET A 158 14.43 -15.50 11.57
CA MET A 158 13.57 -15.67 10.38
C MET A 158 13.05 -14.33 9.85
N ALA A 159 13.85 -13.27 9.98
CA ALA A 159 13.45 -11.91 9.58
C ALA A 159 13.32 -11.72 8.06
N SER A 160 13.93 -12.60 7.26
CA SER A 160 13.94 -12.53 5.79
C SER A 160 13.87 -13.92 5.18
N GLY A 161 13.41 -14.04 3.92
CA GLY A 161 13.42 -15.29 3.16
C GLY A 161 12.14 -16.13 3.32
N ILE A 162 11.07 -15.56 3.87
CA ILE A 162 9.75 -16.22 3.94
C ILE A 162 8.93 -15.84 2.71
N TYR A 163 8.78 -14.54 2.49
CA TYR A 163 8.01 -13.99 1.37
C TYR A 163 8.50 -12.57 1.10
N PRO A 164 8.78 -12.16 -0.15
CA PRO A 164 9.41 -10.88 -0.43
C PRO A 164 8.71 -9.67 0.18
N LEU A 165 7.37 -9.66 0.19
CA LEU A 165 6.61 -8.56 0.78
C LEU A 165 6.65 -8.57 2.31
N LEU A 166 6.73 -9.75 2.93
CA LEU A 166 6.89 -9.86 4.38
C LEU A 166 8.28 -9.35 4.81
N ASP A 167 9.31 -9.63 4.02
CA ASP A 167 10.66 -9.15 4.29
C ASP A 167 10.68 -7.61 4.32
N VAL A 168 9.98 -6.94 3.40
CA VAL A 168 9.82 -5.48 3.40
C VAL A 168 9.09 -5.00 4.66
N VAL A 169 8.03 -5.69 5.09
CA VAL A 169 7.30 -5.35 6.33
C VAL A 169 8.24 -5.44 7.53
N VAL A 170 8.99 -6.54 7.67
CA VAL A 170 9.91 -6.77 8.79
C VAL A 170 11.05 -5.76 8.80
N GLN A 171 11.62 -5.45 7.63
CA GLN A 171 12.68 -4.46 7.46
C GLN A 171 12.21 -3.06 7.87
N ARG A 172 10.98 -2.68 7.50
CA ARG A 172 10.43 -1.35 7.76
C ARG A 172 9.68 -1.24 9.08
N ALA A 173 9.51 -2.33 9.83
CA ALA A 173 8.70 -2.37 11.06
C ALA A 173 9.13 -1.37 12.13
N ASP A 174 10.39 -0.93 12.11
CA ASP A 174 10.95 0.04 13.06
C ASP A 174 10.85 1.49 12.58
N THR A 175 10.47 1.71 11.32
CA THR A 175 10.16 3.06 10.83
C THR A 175 8.90 3.59 11.54
N ALA A 176 8.89 4.88 11.88
CA ALA A 176 7.79 5.48 12.65
C ALA A 176 6.42 5.22 12.01
N PHE A 177 6.31 5.41 10.68
CA PHE A 177 5.07 5.27 9.94
C PHE A 177 4.56 3.83 9.90
N VAL A 178 5.42 2.86 9.58
CA VAL A 178 5.00 1.44 9.52
C VAL A 178 4.72 0.90 10.92
N ARG A 179 5.51 1.28 11.93
CA ARG A 179 5.23 0.94 13.32
C ARG A 179 3.87 1.46 13.78
N ALA A 180 3.53 2.71 13.44
CA ALA A 180 2.22 3.28 13.74
C ALA A 180 1.08 2.50 13.05
N ALA A 181 1.23 2.17 11.77
CA ALA A 181 0.24 1.38 11.03
C ALA A 181 0.05 -0.04 11.59
N LEU A 182 1.13 -0.72 11.98
CA LEU A 182 1.07 -2.04 12.62
C LEU A 182 0.41 -1.98 14.00
N THR A 183 0.76 -0.96 14.79
CA THR A 183 0.16 -0.73 16.12
C THR A 183 -1.34 -0.43 16.01
N ASP A 184 -1.74 0.41 15.05
CA ASP A 184 -3.16 0.68 14.79
C ASP A 184 -3.90 -0.57 14.32
N THR A 185 -3.28 -1.37 13.45
CA THR A 185 -3.82 -2.66 13.00
C THR A 185 -4.07 -3.58 14.19
N ASP A 186 -3.10 -3.72 15.09
CA ASP A 186 -3.22 -4.58 16.28
C ASP A 186 -4.35 -4.10 17.20
N ARG A 187 -4.40 -2.80 17.48
CA ARG A 187 -5.46 -2.17 18.27
C ARG A 187 -6.84 -2.40 17.66
N ARG A 188 -7.01 -2.17 16.35
CA ARG A 188 -8.29 -2.32 15.65
C ARG A 188 -8.82 -3.75 15.72
N VAL A 189 -7.95 -4.74 15.50
CA VAL A 189 -8.33 -6.16 15.63
C VAL A 189 -8.73 -6.48 17.07
N GLY A 190 -7.98 -5.96 18.06
CA GLY A 190 -8.33 -6.09 19.48
C GLY A 190 -9.68 -5.49 19.85
N GLU A 191 -10.07 -4.40 19.18
CA GLU A 191 -11.39 -3.75 19.30
C GLU A 191 -12.50 -4.44 18.47
N GLY A 192 -12.20 -5.55 17.79
CA GLY A 192 -13.15 -6.26 16.93
C GLY A 192 -13.52 -5.52 15.64
N LYS A 193 -12.75 -4.48 15.27
CA LYS A 193 -12.96 -3.69 14.05
C LYS A 193 -12.32 -4.38 12.84
N PRO A 194 -12.92 -4.26 11.64
CA PRO A 194 -12.32 -4.82 10.43
C PRO A 194 -11.05 -4.05 10.06
N VAL A 195 -10.07 -4.79 9.52
CA VAL A 195 -8.82 -4.28 8.97
C VAL A 195 -8.70 -4.65 7.50
N ALA A 196 -8.22 -3.72 6.68
CA ALA A 196 -8.09 -3.91 5.24
C ALA A 196 -6.64 -4.28 4.87
N PRO A 197 -6.39 -5.43 4.21
CA PRO A 197 -5.09 -5.79 3.64
C PRO A 197 -4.42 -4.68 2.83
N SER A 198 -5.19 -4.03 1.95
CA SER A 198 -4.71 -2.96 1.08
C SER A 198 -4.20 -1.75 1.86
N PHE A 199 -4.81 -1.41 2.99
CA PHE A 199 -4.39 -0.29 3.81
C PHE A 199 -3.02 -0.51 4.45
N LEU A 200 -2.80 -1.66 5.08
CA LEU A 200 -1.51 -1.99 5.71
C LEU A 200 -0.39 -2.02 4.66
N LEU A 201 -0.63 -2.67 3.52
CA LEU A 201 0.35 -2.73 2.43
C LEU A 201 0.61 -1.36 1.80
N ALA A 202 -0.41 -0.50 1.69
CA ALA A 202 -0.24 0.88 1.27
C ALA A 202 0.72 1.63 2.21
N CYS A 203 0.61 1.41 3.53
CA CYS A 203 1.48 2.05 4.51
C CYS A 203 2.93 1.56 4.40
N VAL A 204 3.12 0.24 4.28
CA VAL A 204 4.44 -0.39 4.18
C VAL A 204 5.21 0.04 2.94
N LEU A 205 4.51 0.24 1.83
CA LEU A 205 5.11 0.59 0.53
C LEU A 205 5.12 2.09 0.24
N TRP A 206 4.61 2.91 1.17
CA TRP A 206 4.50 4.36 0.98
C TRP A 206 5.84 5.03 0.72
N GLU A 207 6.89 4.60 1.42
CA GLU A 207 8.23 5.14 1.26
C GLU A 207 8.76 4.98 -0.18
N ASP A 208 8.51 3.82 -0.80
CA ASP A 208 8.93 3.57 -2.19
C ASP A 208 8.18 4.50 -3.16
N VAL A 209 6.85 4.63 -2.99
CA VAL A 209 6.01 5.53 -3.80
C VAL A 209 6.46 6.99 -3.64
N ARG A 210 6.67 7.43 -2.39
CA ARG A 210 7.07 8.81 -2.07
C ARG A 210 8.43 9.15 -2.66
N ASN A 211 9.40 8.25 -2.55
CA ASN A 211 10.75 8.47 -3.08
C ASN A 211 10.73 8.51 -4.62
N GLY A 212 10.05 7.56 -5.27
CA GLY A 212 9.89 7.54 -6.72
C GLY A 212 9.14 8.76 -7.27
N TRP A 213 8.17 9.28 -6.51
CA TRP A 213 7.44 10.50 -6.85
C TRP A 213 8.31 11.75 -6.67
N ALA A 214 9.05 11.87 -5.56
CA ALA A 214 9.94 12.99 -5.28
C ALA A 214 11.06 13.11 -6.34
N GLU A 215 11.63 11.99 -6.78
CA GLU A 215 12.64 11.98 -7.84
C GLU A 215 12.11 12.57 -9.16
N ARG A 216 10.90 12.17 -9.56
CA ARG A 216 10.23 12.69 -10.77
C ARG A 216 9.85 14.16 -10.65
N MET A 217 9.41 14.59 -9.46
CA MET A 217 9.16 16.00 -9.18
C MET A 217 10.44 16.83 -9.33
N ASN A 218 11.60 16.32 -8.91
CA ASN A 218 12.90 16.98 -9.11
C ASN A 218 13.28 17.09 -10.59
N ARG A 219 12.81 16.16 -11.44
CA ARG A 219 12.93 16.21 -12.90
C ARG A 219 11.93 17.16 -13.58
N ARG A 220 11.13 17.89 -12.78
CA ARG A 220 10.08 18.84 -13.23
C ARG A 220 8.95 18.20 -14.02
N GLU A 221 8.67 16.94 -13.77
CA GLU A 221 7.48 16.27 -14.30
C GLU A 221 6.21 16.82 -13.64
N HIS A 222 5.06 16.63 -14.29
CA HIS A 222 3.78 17.00 -13.69
C HIS A 222 3.44 16.05 -12.54
N SER A 223 3.01 16.64 -11.42
CA SER A 223 2.80 15.92 -10.15
C SER A 223 1.91 14.67 -10.24
N PHE A 224 0.79 14.73 -10.96
CA PHE A 224 -0.13 13.60 -11.04
C PHE A 224 0.40 12.44 -11.92
N PRO A 225 0.86 12.68 -13.18
CA PRO A 225 1.56 11.65 -13.95
C PRO A 225 2.75 11.04 -13.20
N ALA A 226 3.58 11.88 -12.56
CA ALA A 226 4.74 11.42 -11.80
C ALA A 226 4.36 10.48 -10.64
N LEU A 227 3.24 10.75 -9.96
CA LEU A 227 2.73 9.88 -8.90
C LEU A 227 2.21 8.55 -9.46
N GLN A 228 1.49 8.56 -10.58
CA GLN A 228 1.01 7.33 -11.21
C GLN A 228 2.17 6.43 -11.61
N ASP A 229 3.19 6.99 -12.26
CA ASP A 229 4.38 6.25 -12.69
C ASP A 229 5.16 5.69 -11.49
N ALA A 230 5.30 6.46 -10.41
CA ALA A 230 5.94 5.98 -9.18
C ALA A 230 5.16 4.82 -8.53
N ILE A 231 3.83 4.87 -8.57
CA ILE A 231 2.98 3.79 -8.08
C ILE A 231 3.15 2.53 -8.93
N ASP A 232 3.16 2.67 -10.26
CA ASP A 232 3.35 1.54 -11.18
C ASP A 232 4.71 0.86 -11.00
N ASP A 233 5.78 1.64 -10.81
CA ASP A 233 7.10 1.11 -10.49
C ASP A 233 7.09 0.25 -9.22
N VAL A 234 6.41 0.69 -8.17
CA VAL A 234 6.33 -0.03 -6.89
C VAL A 234 5.62 -1.38 -7.06
N PHE A 235 4.52 -1.41 -7.82
CA PHE A 235 3.83 -2.67 -8.10
C PHE A 235 4.71 -3.63 -8.90
N ASN A 236 5.41 -3.13 -9.91
CA ASN A 236 6.30 -3.93 -10.76
C ASN A 236 7.50 -4.48 -9.97
N GLN A 237 8.05 -3.71 -9.03
CA GLN A 237 9.24 -4.08 -8.27
C GLN A 237 8.95 -4.97 -7.05
N ARG A 238 7.83 -4.74 -6.34
CA ARG A 238 7.63 -5.30 -4.98
C ARG A 238 6.49 -6.31 -4.87
N ILE A 239 5.46 -6.19 -5.69
CA ILE A 239 4.21 -6.94 -5.51
C ILE A 239 4.06 -8.06 -6.55
N GLY A 240 4.60 -7.87 -7.75
CA GLY A 240 4.47 -8.83 -8.85
C GLY A 240 3.00 -9.11 -9.21
N ASP A 241 2.74 -10.24 -9.87
CA ASP A 241 1.42 -10.55 -10.43
C ASP A 241 0.36 -10.96 -9.39
N VAL A 242 0.75 -11.48 -8.21
CA VAL A 242 -0.20 -12.10 -7.26
C VAL A 242 -1.10 -11.08 -6.55
N SER A 243 -0.61 -9.85 -6.33
CA SER A 243 -1.39 -8.78 -5.71
C SER A 243 -1.45 -7.49 -6.55
N GLY A 244 -0.70 -7.37 -7.65
CA GLY A 244 -0.53 -6.11 -8.40
C GLY A 244 -1.67 -5.75 -9.38
N ARG A 245 -2.56 -6.69 -9.71
CA ARG A 245 -3.65 -6.49 -10.71
C ARG A 245 -5.06 -6.70 -10.18
N GLY A 246 -5.21 -6.89 -8.86
CA GLY A 246 -6.49 -7.18 -8.21
C GLY A 246 -7.11 -5.98 -7.49
N LYS A 247 -8.22 -6.24 -6.80
CA LYS A 247 -8.92 -5.26 -5.93
C LYS A 247 -7.99 -4.59 -4.91
N LEU A 248 -7.05 -5.35 -4.35
CA LEU A 248 -6.02 -4.84 -3.43
C LEU A 248 -5.21 -3.69 -4.03
N ALA A 249 -4.69 -3.87 -5.26
CA ALA A 249 -3.90 -2.86 -5.93
C ALA A 249 -4.73 -1.60 -6.25
N ALA A 250 -5.98 -1.78 -6.69
CA ALA A 250 -6.89 -0.66 -6.92
C ALA A 250 -7.11 0.17 -5.65
N ASP A 251 -7.38 -0.49 -4.51
CA ASP A 251 -7.57 0.18 -3.22
C ASP A 251 -6.30 0.96 -2.81
N MET A 252 -5.12 0.37 -2.96
CA MET A 252 -3.84 1.02 -2.66
C MET A 252 -3.58 2.25 -3.53
N ARG A 253 -3.82 2.13 -4.86
CA ARG A 253 -3.71 3.25 -5.81
C ARG A 253 -4.61 4.41 -5.40
N GLU A 254 -5.86 4.13 -5.05
CA GLU A 254 -6.79 5.17 -4.62
C GLU A 254 -6.31 5.88 -3.35
N ILE A 255 -5.83 5.13 -2.35
CA ILE A 255 -5.27 5.69 -1.11
C ILE A 255 -4.11 6.65 -1.41
N TRP A 256 -3.16 6.24 -2.27
CA TRP A 256 -1.98 7.05 -2.60
C TRP A 256 -2.32 8.27 -3.45
N VAL A 257 -3.18 8.11 -4.47
CA VAL A 257 -3.61 9.22 -5.35
C VAL A 257 -4.40 10.29 -4.59
N MET A 258 -5.09 9.92 -3.52
CA MET A 258 -5.77 10.87 -2.63
C MET A 258 -4.79 11.76 -1.85
N GLN A 259 -3.56 11.31 -1.58
CA GLN A 259 -2.61 12.02 -0.71
C GLN A 259 -2.35 13.48 -1.12
N PRO A 260 -1.93 13.80 -2.36
CA PRO A 260 -1.75 15.19 -2.78
C PRO A 260 -3.05 15.98 -2.87
N ARG A 261 -4.22 15.32 -2.89
CA ARG A 261 -5.52 16.00 -2.95
C ARG A 261 -5.95 16.51 -1.57
N PHE A 262 -5.48 15.89 -0.48
CA PHE A 262 -5.73 16.39 0.87
C PHE A 262 -5.10 17.77 1.11
N GLU A 263 -4.04 18.15 0.39
CA GLU A 263 -3.47 19.50 0.47
C GLU A 263 -4.41 20.59 -0.09
N LYS A 264 -5.38 20.19 -0.94
CA LYS A 264 -6.30 21.12 -1.62
C LYS A 264 -7.59 21.29 -0.82
N ARG A 265 -7.54 22.17 0.18
CA ARG A 265 -8.68 22.53 1.06
C ARG A 265 -9.68 23.53 0.45
N ALA A 266 -9.53 23.93 -0.81
CA ALA A 266 -10.36 24.98 -1.44
C ALA A 266 -11.13 24.50 -2.67
N GLY A 267 -12.22 25.20 -2.98
CA GLY A 267 -13.09 24.90 -4.11
C GLY A 267 -13.91 23.63 -3.88
N ARG A 268 -14.19 22.87 -4.94
CA ARG A 268 -15.02 21.64 -4.87
C ARG A 268 -14.26 20.39 -4.42
N VAL A 269 -12.95 20.49 -4.19
CA VAL A 269 -12.12 19.31 -3.86
C VAL A 269 -12.55 18.66 -2.54
N PRO A 270 -12.76 19.41 -1.43
CA PRO A 270 -13.21 18.83 -0.16
C PRO A 270 -14.49 18.02 -0.27
N GLU A 271 -15.54 18.60 -0.86
CA GLU A 271 -16.81 17.91 -1.11
C GLU A 271 -16.62 16.65 -1.96
N SER A 272 -15.86 16.76 -3.05
CA SER A 272 -15.60 15.63 -3.95
C SER A 272 -14.80 14.51 -3.28
N MET A 273 -13.93 14.84 -2.32
CA MET A 273 -13.08 13.89 -1.59
C MET A 273 -13.92 13.11 -0.58
N VAL A 274 -14.73 13.80 0.24
CA VAL A 274 -15.59 13.16 1.25
C VAL A 274 -16.61 12.20 0.60
N ALA A 275 -17.06 12.49 -0.62
CA ALA A 275 -17.96 11.62 -1.37
C ALA A 275 -17.30 10.36 -1.95
N GLN A 276 -15.96 10.24 -1.94
CA GLN A 276 -15.28 9.08 -2.52
C GLN A 276 -15.39 7.86 -1.59
N LEU A 277 -15.62 6.67 -2.17
CA LEU A 277 -15.79 5.42 -1.43
C LEU A 277 -14.59 5.07 -0.52
N ARG A 278 -13.37 5.46 -0.93
CA ARG A 278 -12.14 5.22 -0.17
C ARG A 278 -11.69 6.41 0.68
N PHE A 279 -12.53 7.42 0.88
CA PHE A 279 -12.18 8.60 1.67
C PHE A 279 -11.65 8.20 3.05
N ARG A 280 -12.35 7.30 3.76
CA ARG A 280 -11.93 6.90 5.12
C ARG A 280 -10.53 6.29 5.12
N ALA A 281 -10.22 5.41 4.18
CA ALA A 281 -8.89 4.82 4.07
C ALA A 281 -7.82 5.85 3.68
N GLY A 282 -8.12 6.75 2.73
CA GLY A 282 -7.20 7.84 2.36
C GLY A 282 -6.95 8.82 3.51
N PHE A 283 -7.99 9.13 4.28
CA PHE A 283 -7.92 10.00 5.46
C PHE A 283 -7.17 9.34 6.60
N ASP A 284 -7.48 8.09 6.96
CA ASP A 284 -6.76 7.33 8.00
C ASP A 284 -5.26 7.25 7.68
N PHE A 285 -4.92 7.07 6.41
CA PHE A 285 -3.54 7.06 5.94
C PHE A 285 -2.87 8.43 6.12
N MET A 286 -3.55 9.51 5.75
CA MET A 286 -3.05 10.89 5.93
C MET A 286 -2.95 11.26 7.42
N ARG A 287 -3.86 10.77 8.26
CA ARG A 287 -3.79 10.95 9.72
C ARG A 287 -2.57 10.26 10.30
N LEU A 288 -2.31 9.00 9.94
CA LEU A 288 -1.08 8.31 10.36
C LEU A 288 0.18 9.06 9.93
N ARG A 289 0.16 9.70 8.76
CA ARG A 289 1.28 10.54 8.28
C ARG A 289 1.44 11.79 9.13
N ALA A 290 0.34 12.41 9.57
CA ALA A 290 0.38 13.54 10.49
C ALA A 290 0.91 13.14 11.86
N ASP A 291 0.47 11.99 12.39
CA ASP A 291 0.91 11.47 13.70
C ASP A 291 2.43 11.21 13.76
N VAL A 292 3.07 10.94 12.62
CA VAL A 292 4.54 10.77 12.51
C VAL A 292 5.28 12.01 11.99
N GLY A 293 4.58 13.13 11.82
CA GLY A 293 5.14 14.42 11.42
C GLY A 293 5.45 14.57 9.92
N GLU A 294 4.95 13.69 9.06
CA GLU A 294 5.07 13.84 7.59
C GLU A 294 4.09 14.86 7.00
N VAL A 295 3.00 15.12 7.73
CA VAL A 295 1.92 16.05 7.35
C VAL A 295 1.61 16.93 8.55
N ASP A 296 1.23 18.19 8.30
CA ASP A 296 0.79 19.10 9.34
C ASP A 296 -0.45 18.56 10.07
N GLU A 297 -0.42 18.49 11.40
CA GLU A 297 -1.54 18.02 12.21
C GLU A 297 -2.79 18.88 12.01
N ALA A 298 -2.61 20.19 11.81
CA ALA A 298 -3.72 21.11 11.53
C ALA A 298 -4.46 20.75 10.23
N LEU A 299 -3.76 20.17 9.24
CA LEU A 299 -4.39 19.68 8.02
C LEU A 299 -5.27 18.45 8.32
N ALA A 300 -4.76 17.51 9.10
CA ALA A 300 -5.50 16.31 9.47
C ALA A 300 -6.75 16.65 10.31
N ASP A 301 -6.62 17.57 11.26
CA ASP A 301 -7.73 18.04 12.09
C ASP A 301 -8.82 18.74 11.26
N TRP A 302 -8.41 19.60 10.32
CA TRP A 302 -9.35 20.26 9.40
C TRP A 302 -10.17 19.24 8.59
N TRP A 303 -9.53 18.21 8.04
CA TRP A 303 -10.24 17.16 7.29
C TRP A 303 -11.12 16.29 8.18
N GLN A 304 -10.71 16.03 9.42
CA GLN A 304 -11.53 15.30 10.39
C GLN A 304 -12.81 16.07 10.66
N GLN A 305 -12.70 17.36 11.01
CA GLN A 305 -13.84 18.26 11.24
C GLN A 305 -14.73 18.34 10.00
N PHE A 306 -14.16 18.67 8.84
CA PHE A 306 -14.91 18.80 7.59
C PHE A 306 -15.70 17.53 7.23
N SER A 307 -15.13 16.34 7.50
CA SER A 307 -15.79 15.06 7.18
C SER A 307 -17.02 14.77 8.04
N THR A 308 -17.02 15.21 9.30
CA THR A 308 -18.11 14.99 10.27
C THR A 308 -19.05 16.19 10.41
N ALA A 309 -18.63 17.36 9.93
CA ALA A 309 -19.36 18.61 9.98
C ALA A 309 -20.66 18.58 9.17
N ASP A 310 -21.63 19.38 9.61
CA ASP A 310 -22.83 19.69 8.86
C ASP A 310 -22.56 20.71 7.73
N GLU A 311 -23.58 21.07 6.96
CA GLU A 311 -23.42 21.96 5.81
C GLU A 311 -22.97 23.38 6.21
N ALA A 312 -23.44 23.89 7.34
CA ALA A 312 -23.09 25.22 7.83
C ALA A 312 -21.63 25.26 8.30
N GLU A 313 -21.22 24.29 9.11
CA GLU A 313 -19.84 24.18 9.59
C GLU A 313 -18.85 23.92 8.45
N ARG A 314 -19.22 23.12 7.43
CA ARG A 314 -18.41 22.96 6.21
C ARG A 314 -18.24 24.27 5.45
N TYR A 315 -19.28 25.09 5.37
CA TYR A 315 -19.19 26.40 4.74
C TYR A 315 -18.21 27.32 5.48
N ASP A 316 -18.30 27.38 6.80
CA ASP A 316 -17.42 28.19 7.65
C ASP A 316 -15.96 27.75 7.53
N LEU A 317 -15.70 26.43 7.58
CA LEU A 317 -14.36 25.86 7.37
C LEU A 317 -13.77 26.22 6.00
N MET A 318 -14.59 26.27 4.94
CA MET A 318 -14.14 26.66 3.60
C MET A 318 -13.88 28.17 3.48
N GLU A 319 -14.68 29.01 4.14
CA GLU A 319 -14.45 30.46 4.18
C GLU A 319 -13.16 30.79 4.93
N GLN A 320 -12.89 30.15 6.07
CA GLN A 320 -11.62 30.30 6.80
C GLN A 320 -10.41 30.00 5.90
N VAL A 321 -10.45 28.89 5.15
CA VAL A 321 -9.38 28.55 4.20
C VAL A 321 -9.24 29.60 3.09
N ARG A 322 -10.34 30.18 2.60
CA ARG A 322 -10.30 31.25 1.60
C ARG A 322 -9.65 32.51 2.16
N GLU A 323 -9.93 32.87 3.40
CA GLU A 323 -9.30 34.00 4.08
C GLU A 323 -7.81 33.78 4.32
N GLU A 324 -7.42 32.59 4.77
CA GLU A 324 -6.02 32.17 4.90
C GLU A 324 -5.26 32.33 3.57
N GLN A 325 -5.84 31.86 2.46
CA GLN A 325 -5.22 31.97 1.14
C GLN A 325 -5.11 33.43 0.68
N LYS A 326 -6.14 34.25 0.91
CA LYS A 326 -6.09 35.69 0.62
C LYS A 326 -5.00 36.38 1.44
N SER A 327 -4.88 36.09 2.74
CA SER A 327 -3.86 36.67 3.62
C SER A 327 -2.44 36.31 3.17
N ARG A 328 -2.19 35.02 2.85
CA ARG A 328 -0.91 34.55 2.29
C ARG A 328 -0.57 35.25 0.98
N SER A 329 -1.54 35.39 0.07
CA SER A 329 -1.32 36.09 -1.21
C SER A 329 -0.98 37.58 -1.04
N ARG A 330 -1.58 38.26 -0.05
CA ARG A 330 -1.28 39.67 0.28
C ARG A 330 0.12 39.82 0.87
N SER A 331 0.54 38.88 1.73
CA SER A 331 1.89 38.89 2.33
C SER A 331 3.01 38.56 1.34
N ALA A 332 2.70 37.85 0.25
CA ALA A 332 3.67 37.44 -0.77
C ALA A 332 3.84 38.45 -1.93
N GLN A 333 3.07 39.55 -1.96
CA GLN A 333 3.27 40.60 -2.97
C GLN A 333 4.49 41.46 -2.61
N PRO A 334 5.48 41.62 -3.53
CA PRO A 334 6.60 42.51 -3.28
C PRO A 334 6.10 43.96 -3.18
N VAL A 335 6.50 44.65 -2.10
CA VAL A 335 6.23 46.09 -1.93
C VAL A 335 6.96 46.84 -3.05
N VAL A 336 6.26 47.16 -4.14
CA VAL A 336 6.81 48.00 -5.21
C VAL A 336 6.94 49.41 -4.67
N ARG A 337 8.15 49.79 -4.23
CA ARG A 337 8.49 51.17 -3.86
C ARG A 337 8.43 52.03 -5.12
N ARG A 338 7.33 52.78 -5.31
CA ARG A 338 7.22 53.79 -6.37
C ARG A 338 8.26 54.88 -6.13
N VAL A 339 9.24 55.00 -7.03
CA VAL A 339 10.15 56.15 -7.08
C VAL A 339 9.36 57.36 -7.61
N PRO A 340 9.38 58.54 -6.94
CA PRO A 340 8.71 59.73 -7.45
C PRO A 340 9.33 60.20 -8.76
N ARG A 341 8.49 60.50 -9.75
CA ARG A 341 8.90 61.02 -11.07
C ARG A 341 9.33 62.49 -10.91
N ALA A 342 10.60 62.79 -11.22
CA ALA A 342 11.11 64.16 -11.23
C ALA A 342 10.43 65.01 -12.33
N ALA A 343 10.21 66.29 -12.03
CA ALA A 343 9.54 67.27 -12.89
C ALA A 343 10.37 67.61 -14.15
N PRO A 344 9.75 68.05 -15.27
CA PRO A 344 10.47 68.35 -16.50
C PRO A 344 11.16 69.71 -16.43
N ALA A 345 12.43 69.77 -16.85
CA ALA A 345 13.18 71.00 -17.05
C ALA A 345 12.92 71.59 -18.45
N ASP A 346 12.66 72.89 -18.48
CA ASP A 346 12.47 73.74 -19.67
C ASP A 346 13.82 74.14 -20.29
N PRO A 347 13.99 74.14 -21.63
CA PRO A 347 15.12 74.82 -22.24
C PRO A 347 14.69 75.82 -23.32
N ARG A 348 14.67 77.11 -22.96
CA ARG A 348 14.88 78.21 -23.90
C ARG A 348 16.35 78.63 -23.91
N GLY A 349 17.02 78.37 -25.03
CA GLY A 349 18.10 79.19 -25.62
C GLY A 349 19.52 78.99 -25.10
N ARG A 350 20.45 78.52 -25.95
CA ARG A 350 21.38 79.38 -26.72
C ARG A 350 22.32 78.56 -27.63
N LEU A 351 22.15 78.79 -28.93
CA LEU A 351 23.09 78.86 -30.06
C LEU A 351 24.57 79.24 -29.74
N LEU A 352 25.59 78.60 -30.36
CA LEU A 352 26.30 78.99 -31.63
C LEU A 352 27.66 78.27 -31.89
N GLU A 353 28.04 78.25 -33.20
CA GLU A 353 29.33 77.98 -33.91
C GLU A 353 29.65 76.54 -34.37
N GLU A 354 29.52 76.20 -35.68
CA GLU A 354 30.37 76.45 -36.90
C GLU A 354 31.55 75.46 -37.04
N GLY A 355 31.88 74.79 -38.16
CA GLY A 355 31.36 74.70 -39.53
C GLY A 355 32.15 73.65 -40.38
N LEU A 356 31.57 73.29 -41.54
CA LEU A 356 32.15 72.83 -42.83
C LEU A 356 33.05 71.56 -42.90
N ASP A 357 32.58 70.48 -43.57
CA ASP A 357 32.83 70.24 -45.01
C ASP A 357 32.18 68.91 -45.49
N ALA A 358 31.66 68.91 -46.73
CA ALA A 358 31.19 67.76 -47.52
C ALA A 358 31.71 67.95 -48.96
N PRO A 359 31.84 66.92 -49.85
CA PRO A 359 30.69 66.45 -50.65
C PRO A 359 30.85 64.97 -51.20
N PRO A 360 30.20 64.50 -52.31
CA PRO A 360 28.87 63.86 -52.28
C PRO A 360 28.74 62.53 -53.10
N GLY A 361 27.54 61.91 -53.08
CA GLY A 361 27.03 60.94 -54.09
C GLY A 361 26.25 59.75 -53.49
N ALA A 362 24.90 59.83 -53.38
CA ALA A 362 23.88 59.18 -54.24
C ALA A 362 23.80 57.62 -54.06
N GLU A 363 22.71 56.91 -53.73
CA GLU A 363 21.23 57.09 -53.70
C GLU A 363 20.60 56.05 -52.73
N ASN A 364 19.35 56.30 -52.29
CA ASN A 364 18.51 55.55 -51.31
C ASN A 364 17.42 54.70 -52.05
N PRO A 365 16.45 54.01 -51.41
CA PRO A 365 16.39 53.28 -50.12
C PRO A 365 15.61 51.93 -50.21
N SER A 366 15.56 51.12 -49.12
CA SER A 366 14.37 50.28 -48.83
C SER A 366 14.23 49.92 -47.35
N GLU A 367 13.14 50.35 -46.73
CA GLU A 367 12.68 50.00 -45.38
C GLU A 367 11.97 48.63 -45.34
N GLY A 368 12.14 47.89 -44.24
CA GLY A 368 11.39 46.66 -43.94
C GLY A 368 10.82 46.69 -42.52
N SER A 369 9.51 46.93 -42.40
CA SER A 369 8.72 46.90 -41.16
C SER A 369 8.13 45.51 -40.90
N ALA A 370 8.21 45.02 -39.65
CA ALA A 370 7.68 43.73 -39.20
C ALA A 370 6.14 43.68 -39.04
N PRO A 371 5.46 42.51 -39.20
CA PRO A 371 3.98 42.44 -39.23
C PRO A 371 3.31 42.07 -37.89
N LYS A 372 2.08 42.59 -37.71
CA LYS A 372 1.13 42.32 -36.60
C LYS A 372 0.37 40.99 -36.75
N LYS A 373 0.14 40.31 -35.61
CA LYS A 373 -0.63 39.06 -35.42
C LYS A 373 -2.14 39.23 -35.70
N ARG A 374 -2.72 38.35 -36.52
CA ARG A 374 -4.18 38.18 -36.71
C ARG A 374 -4.75 37.08 -35.80
N ARG A 375 -5.89 37.41 -35.19
CA ARG A 375 -6.76 36.61 -34.31
C ARG A 375 -7.64 35.67 -35.16
N ARG A 376 -7.72 34.36 -34.87
CA ARG A 376 -8.68 33.43 -35.53
C ARG A 376 -9.72 32.91 -34.53
N ARG A 377 -10.99 33.12 -34.87
CA ARG A 377 -12.17 32.55 -34.21
C ARG A 377 -12.66 31.30 -34.97
N ARG A 378 -13.23 30.39 -34.17
CA ARG A 378 -13.89 29.10 -34.39
C ARG A 378 -14.91 29.05 -35.54
N ARG A 379 -14.98 27.92 -36.27
CA ARG A 379 -16.19 27.40 -36.96
C ARG A 379 -16.10 25.86 -37.17
N LYS A 380 -17.20 25.17 -36.86
CA LYS A 380 -17.68 23.85 -37.35
C LYS A 380 -19.19 24.08 -37.66
N PRO A 381 -19.96 23.21 -38.34
CA PRO A 381 -19.62 21.94 -39.00
C PRO A 381 -20.22 21.80 -40.43
N GLY A 382 -19.92 20.69 -41.11
CA GLY A 382 -20.59 20.25 -42.34
C GLY A 382 -20.19 18.82 -42.66
N GLY A 383 -21.18 17.93 -42.73
CA GLY A 383 -21.00 16.49 -42.90
C GLY A 383 -20.97 16.02 -44.36
N GLY A 384 -20.96 14.71 -44.53
CA GLY A 384 -21.06 14.01 -45.81
C GLY A 384 -20.22 12.74 -45.80
N GLY A 385 -20.87 11.59 -45.75
CA GLY A 385 -20.29 10.28 -45.47
C GLY A 385 -19.70 9.55 -46.68
N ALA A 386 -19.12 8.39 -46.40
CA ALA A 386 -19.03 7.26 -47.32
C ALA A 386 -18.76 5.98 -46.50
N GLU A 387 -19.47 4.94 -46.90
CA GLU A 387 -19.70 3.64 -46.28
C GLU A 387 -18.48 2.72 -46.30
N GLY A 388 -18.45 1.76 -45.36
CA GLY A 388 -17.61 0.58 -45.44
C GLY A 388 -17.62 -0.23 -44.15
N GLY A 389 -18.28 -1.40 -44.14
CA GLY A 389 -18.00 -2.43 -43.14
C GLY A 389 -19.18 -3.28 -42.67
N SER A 390 -19.42 -4.37 -43.40
CA SER A 390 -19.51 -5.76 -42.89
C SER A 390 -20.44 -6.11 -41.71
N ALA A 391 -21.49 -6.86 -42.06
CA ALA A 391 -21.84 -8.19 -41.55
C ALA A 391 -21.68 -8.47 -40.03
N SER A 392 -22.82 -8.58 -39.35
CA SER A 392 -22.98 -9.26 -38.05
C SER A 392 -23.93 -10.44 -38.25
N ALA A 393 -23.38 -11.65 -38.20
CA ALA A 393 -24.13 -12.88 -38.06
C ALA A 393 -24.50 -13.10 -36.59
N ALA A 394 -25.75 -13.48 -36.36
CA ALA A 394 -26.27 -14.02 -35.12
C ALA A 394 -25.89 -15.51 -35.01
N ALA A 395 -25.57 -15.97 -33.80
CA ALA A 395 -25.93 -17.28 -33.26
C ALA A 395 -25.49 -17.43 -31.80
N GLU A 396 -26.44 -17.92 -31.00
CA GLU A 396 -26.37 -18.74 -29.76
C GLU A 396 -25.62 -18.25 -28.52
#